data_AF-G5KDW0-F1
#
_entry.id   AF-G5KDW0-F1
#
_cell.length_a   1.000
_cell.length_b   1.000
_cell.length_c   1.000
_cell.angle_alpha   90.00
_cell.angle_beta   90.00
_cell.angle_gamma   90.00
#
_symmetry.space_group_name_H-M   'P 1'
#
loop_
_entity.id
_entity.type
_entity.pdbx_description
1 polymer ?
#
loop_
_entity_poly.entity_id
_entity_poly.type
_entity_poly.pdbx_seq_one_letter_code
_entity_poly.pdbx_strand_id
1 'polypeptide(L)'
;MKQETLVLLPQFIGDAIYEGFEAGPSQMNGKKGSYIRHILFNEKHGKFYVYTPASSRVIGNGKMVRVEKPLLFIDTSNYGRNIEPAKNVWAEKLVEVK
;
A
#
# COMPACT_ATOMS: atom_id res chain seq x y z
N MET A 1 12.99 -12.18 -10.40
CA MET A 1 13.14 -11.21 -9.30
C MET A 1 12.19 -11.63 -8.19
N LYS A 2 12.65 -11.72 -6.93
CA LYS A 2 11.77 -12.05 -5.81
C LYS A 2 11.20 -10.76 -5.24
N GLN A 3 9.89 -10.68 -5.02
CA GLN A 3 9.29 -9.41 -4.59
C GLN A 3 9.69 -8.99 -3.17
N GLU A 4 9.92 -9.95 -2.30
CA GLU A 4 10.43 -9.75 -0.94
C GLU A 4 11.79 -9.03 -0.88
N THR A 5 12.53 -8.99 -1.99
CA THR A 5 13.81 -8.27 -2.08
C THR A 5 13.67 -6.84 -2.59
N LEU A 6 12.47 -6.39 -2.97
CA LEU A 6 12.21 -5.05 -3.49
C LEU A 6 11.82 -4.09 -2.36
N VAL A 7 12.74 -3.92 -1.40
CA VAL A 7 12.52 -3.05 -0.25
C VAL A 7 12.41 -1.61 -0.69
N LEU A 8 11.33 -0.96 -0.27
CA LEU A 8 11.15 0.47 -0.44
C LEU A 8 11.54 1.18 0.86
N LEU A 9 12.24 2.30 0.78
CA LEU A 9 12.52 3.09 1.97
C LEU A 9 11.20 3.72 2.47
N PRO A 10 10.80 3.54 3.74
CA PRO A 10 9.58 4.16 4.26
C PRO A 10 9.54 5.67 4.04
N GLN A 11 10.70 6.34 4.08
CA GLN A 11 10.87 7.78 3.86
C GLN A 11 10.55 8.20 2.42
N PHE A 12 10.56 7.28 1.45
CA PHE A 12 10.16 7.57 0.08
C PHE A 12 8.66 7.85 -0.02
N ILE A 13 7.84 7.07 0.70
CA ILE A 13 6.39 7.35 0.81
C ILE A 13 6.17 8.53 1.77
N GLY A 14 6.92 8.53 2.88
CA GLY A 14 6.76 9.50 3.95
C GLY A 14 5.48 9.27 4.75
N ASP A 15 5.13 10.24 5.59
CA ASP A 15 3.81 10.30 6.18
C ASP A 15 2.81 10.74 5.10
N ALA A 16 1.65 10.09 5.05
CA ALA A 16 0.67 10.28 3.99
C ALA A 16 -0.75 10.38 4.55
N ILE A 17 -1.60 11.13 3.86
CA ILE A 17 -3.01 11.29 4.18
C ILE A 17 -3.75 10.02 3.72
N TYR A 18 -4.52 9.42 4.62
CA TYR A 18 -5.38 8.29 4.31
C TYR A 18 -6.66 8.75 3.60
N GLU A 19 -6.83 8.39 2.33
CA GLU A 19 -8.01 8.76 1.54
C GLU A 19 -9.12 7.69 1.56
N GLY A 20 -8.80 6.44 1.93
CA GLY A 20 -9.77 5.36 2.00
C GLY A 20 -9.19 4.01 1.60
N PHE A 21 -10.08 3.06 1.33
CA PHE A 21 -9.71 1.71 0.92
C PHE A 21 -10.72 1.10 -0.07
N GLU A 22 -10.22 0.12 -0.81
CA GLU A 22 -10.99 -0.74 -1.70
C GLU A 22 -10.63 -2.21 -1.44
N ALA A 23 -11.43 -3.12 -2.02
CA ALA A 23 -11.09 -4.54 -2.04
C ALA A 23 -9.75 -4.76 -2.75
N GLY A 24 -8.83 -5.45 -2.08
CA GLY A 24 -7.57 -5.90 -2.68
C GLY A 24 -7.71 -7.22 -3.43
N PRO A 25 -6.64 -7.70 -4.08
CA PRO A 25 -6.62 -9.00 -4.73
C PRO A 25 -6.76 -10.15 -3.72
N SER A 26 -7.22 -11.31 -4.16
CA SER A 26 -7.36 -12.53 -3.33
C SER A 26 -6.06 -13.33 -3.19
N GLN A 27 -5.01 -12.90 -3.88
CA GLN A 27 -3.68 -13.48 -3.83
C GLN A 27 -2.63 -12.38 -4.05
N MET A 28 -1.56 -12.39 -3.27
CA MET A 28 -0.38 -11.57 -3.52
C MET A 28 0.89 -12.39 -3.35
N ASN A 29 1.82 -12.26 -4.30
CA ASN A 29 3.13 -12.93 -4.30
C ASN A 29 3.04 -14.44 -4.05
N GLY A 30 2.09 -15.11 -4.71
CA GLY A 30 1.89 -16.55 -4.55
C GLY A 30 1.12 -16.96 -3.30
N LYS A 31 0.87 -16.07 -2.34
CA LYS A 31 0.13 -16.34 -1.11
C LYS A 31 -1.34 -15.97 -1.26
N LYS A 32 -2.24 -16.94 -1.04
CA LYS A 32 -3.68 -16.70 -0.96
C LYS A 32 -4.00 -15.98 0.36
N GLY A 33 -4.95 -15.05 0.32
CA GLY A 33 -5.38 -14.31 1.50
C GLY A 33 -6.40 -13.23 1.16
N SER A 34 -6.92 -12.60 2.19
CA SER A 34 -7.73 -11.39 2.04
C SER A 34 -6.83 -10.18 2.19
N TYR A 35 -6.77 -9.35 1.15
CA TYR A 35 -5.97 -8.14 1.13
C TYR A 35 -6.86 -6.92 0.93
N ILE A 36 -6.42 -5.79 1.46
CA ILE A 36 -7.08 -4.50 1.30
C ILE A 36 -6.14 -3.58 0.53
N ARG A 37 -6.68 -2.80 -0.42
CA ARG A 37 -5.95 -1.76 -1.12
C ARG A 37 -6.28 -0.41 -0.49
N HIS A 38 -5.33 0.18 0.20
CA HIS A 38 -5.45 1.51 0.78
C HIS A 38 -4.99 2.57 -0.23
N ILE A 39 -5.68 3.71 -0.25
CA ILE A 39 -5.32 4.86 -1.06
C ILE A 39 -4.74 5.90 -0.13
N LEU A 40 -3.47 6.22 -0.34
CA LEU A 40 -2.76 7.24 0.43
C LEU A 40 -2.37 8.39 -0.49
N PHE A 41 -2.39 9.61 0.02
CA PHE A 41 -1.90 10.78 -0.69
C PHE A 41 -0.71 11.39 0.06
N ASN A 42 0.39 11.55 -0.66
CA ASN A 42 1.54 12.31 -0.21
C ASN A 42 1.72 13.53 -1.12
N GLU A 43 1.98 14.70 -0.55
CA GLU A 43 2.09 15.96 -1.31
C GLU A 43 3.21 15.93 -2.36
N LYS A 44 4.34 15.28 -2.04
CA LYS A 44 5.52 15.24 -2.90
C LYS A 44 5.40 14.22 -4.05
N HIS A 45 4.77 13.08 -3.79
CA HIS A 45 4.77 11.93 -4.70
C HIS A 45 3.38 11.58 -5.26
N GLY A 46 2.32 12.24 -4.76
CA GLY A 46 0.94 12.00 -5.13
C GLY A 46 0.37 10.74 -4.48
N LYS A 47 -0.49 10.05 -5.22
CA LYS A 47 -1.21 8.88 -4.71
C LYS A 47 -0.35 7.62 -4.67
N PHE A 48 -0.45 6.88 -3.58
CA PHE A 48 0.06 5.51 -3.43
C PHE A 48 -1.09 4.55 -3.21
N TYR A 49 -0.95 3.35 -3.76
CA TYR A 49 -1.84 2.23 -3.57
C TYR A 49 -1.13 1.19 -2.73
N VAL A 50 -1.47 1.13 -1.44
CA VAL A 50 -0.79 0.30 -0.47
C VAL A 50 -1.64 -0.92 -0.14
N TYR A 51 -1.13 -2.11 -0.44
CA TYR A 51 -1.78 -3.36 -0.15
C TYR A 51 -1.30 -3.94 1.18
N THR A 52 -2.23 -4.27 2.07
CA THR A 52 -1.96 -4.94 3.35
C THR A 52 -2.81 -6.19 3.50
N PRO A 53 -2.43 -7.16 4.36
CA PRO A 53 -3.35 -8.18 4.83
C PRO A 53 -4.58 -7.51 5.49
N ALA A 54 -5.77 -8.06 5.23
CA ALA A 54 -6.99 -7.53 5.80
C ALA A 54 -6.91 -7.47 7.34
N SER A 55 -7.30 -6.33 7.90
CA SER A 55 -7.32 -6.06 9.34
C SER A 55 -8.70 -5.53 9.74
N SER A 56 -9.11 -5.80 10.99
CA SER A 56 -10.31 -5.20 11.58
C SER A 56 -10.12 -3.73 11.97
N ARG A 57 -8.89 -3.21 11.93
CA ARG A 57 -8.60 -1.81 12.23
C ARG A 57 -9.15 -0.90 11.13
N VAL A 58 -10.05 0.00 11.52
CA VAL A 58 -10.58 1.05 10.65
C VAL A 58 -9.74 2.31 10.84
N ILE A 59 -9.23 2.85 9.73
CA ILE A 59 -8.52 4.14 9.70
C ILE A 59 -9.50 5.16 9.13
N GLY A 60 -9.63 6.30 9.81
CA GLY A 60 -10.48 7.40 9.34
C GLY A 60 -9.89 8.14 8.14
N ASN A 61 -10.76 8.64 7.25
CA ASN A 61 -10.35 9.50 6.15
C ASN A 61 -9.68 10.79 6.69
N GLY A 62 -8.65 11.28 6.00
CA GLY A 62 -7.91 12.48 6.39
C GLY A 62 -6.87 12.26 7.49
N LYS A 63 -6.77 11.05 8.05
CA LYS A 63 -5.75 10.73 9.05
C LYS A 63 -4.38 10.58 8.42
N MET A 64 -3.35 11.07 9.12
CA MET A 64 -1.96 10.84 8.72
C MET A 64 -1.54 9.42 9.11
N VAL A 65 -0.96 8.70 8.17
CA VAL A 65 -0.48 7.34 8.36
C VAL A 65 0.94 7.17 7.84
N ARG A 66 1.65 6.22 8.42
CA ARG A 66 2.94 5.72 7.97
C ARG A 66 2.82 4.26 7.54
N VAL A 67 3.53 3.93 6.47
CA VAL A 67 3.58 2.57 5.92
C VAL A 67 4.72 1.79 6.58
N GLU A 68 4.41 0.64 7.19
CA GLU A 68 5.43 -0.22 7.82
C GLU A 68 5.89 -1.35 6.91
N LYS A 69 7.22 -1.49 6.81
CA LYS A 69 7.94 -2.44 5.95
C LYS A 69 7.42 -2.44 4.51
N PRO A 70 7.44 -1.27 3.83
CA PRO A 70 6.97 -1.18 2.46
C PRO A 70 7.91 -1.93 1.52
N LEU A 71 7.31 -2.69 0.62
CA LEU A 71 7.96 -3.34 -0.50
C LEU A 71 7.31 -2.83 -1.79
N LEU A 72 8.10 -2.63 -2.84
CA LEU A 72 7.55 -2.35 -4.16
C LEU A 72 6.66 -3.53 -4.58
N PHE A 73 5.45 -3.22 -5.01
CA PHE A 73 4.51 -4.23 -5.50
C PHE A 73 4.29 -4.04 -6.99
N ILE A 74 4.84 -4.93 -7.82
CA ILE A 74 4.57 -4.89 -9.25
C ILE A 74 3.21 -5.55 -9.49
N ASP A 75 2.16 -4.75 -9.42
CA ASP A 75 0.80 -5.20 -9.73
C ASP A 75 0.67 -5.45 -11.23
N THR A 76 0.68 -6.71 -11.64
CA THR A 76 0.45 -7.10 -13.05
C THR A 76 -1.03 -7.36 -13.36
N SER A 77 -1.93 -7.18 -12.37
CA SER A 77 -3.36 -7.38 -12.53
C SER A 77 -4.03 -6.19 -13.21
N ASN A 78 -5.35 -6.27 -13.43
CA ASN A 78 -6.12 -5.21 -14.07
C ASN A 78 -6.02 -3.86 -13.34
N TYR A 79 -5.81 -3.86 -12.02
CA TYR A 79 -5.64 -2.64 -11.24
C TYR A 79 -4.29 -1.97 -11.49
N GLY A 80 -3.23 -2.77 -11.65
CA GLY A 80 -1.87 -2.26 -11.81
C GLY A 80 -1.51 -1.75 -13.20
N ARG A 81 -2.19 -2.22 -14.26
CA ARG A 81 -1.87 -1.82 -15.66
C ARG A 81 -1.99 -0.32 -15.93
N ASN A 82 -2.85 0.38 -15.20
CA ASN A 82 -3.09 1.82 -15.34
C ASN A 82 -2.45 2.66 -14.23
N ILE A 83 -1.69 2.04 -13.33
CA ILE A 83 -1.04 2.69 -12.20
C ILE A 83 0.47 2.59 -12.40
N GLU A 84 1.17 3.70 -12.18
CA GLU A 84 2.63 3.70 -12.22
C GLU A 84 3.18 2.64 -11.24
N PRO A 85 4.01 1.68 -11.69
CA PRO A 85 4.46 0.58 -10.85
C PRO A 85 5.10 1.02 -9.52
N ALA A 86 5.79 2.17 -9.52
CA ALA A 86 6.41 2.75 -8.34
C ALA A 86 5.42 3.20 -7.25
N LYS A 87 4.13 3.33 -7.59
CA LYS A 87 3.06 3.77 -6.67
C LYS A 87 2.28 2.61 -6.06
N ASN A 88 2.58 1.38 -6.45
CA ASN A 88 2.02 0.17 -5.86
C ASN A 88 2.97 -0.37 -4.80
N VAL A 89 2.47 -0.53 -3.57
CA VAL A 89 3.28 -0.90 -2.42
C VAL A 89 2.62 -2.05 -1.69
N TRP A 90 3.38 -3.08 -1.33
CA TRP A 90 2.97 -4.05 -0.33
C TRP A 90 3.48 -3.59 1.02
N ALA A 91 2.68 -3.72 2.07
CA ALA A 91 3.09 -3.38 3.43
C ALA A 91 2.55 -4.38 4.45
N GLU A 92 3.22 -4.47 5.59
CA GLU A 92 2.75 -5.32 6.69
C GLU A 92 1.50 -4.72 7.34
N LYS A 93 1.51 -3.39 7.58
CA LYS A 93 0.38 -2.63 8.14
C LYS A 93 0.57 -1.12 7.93
N LEU A 94 -0.50 -0.38 8.24
CA LEU A 94 -0.49 1.07 8.37
C LEU A 94 -0.54 1.48 9.84
N VAL A 95 0.19 2.53 10.20
CA VAL A 95 0.21 3.09 11.56
C VAL A 95 -0.18 4.56 11.49
N GLU A 96 -1.22 4.94 12.23
CA GLU A 96 -1.58 6.35 12.39
C GLU A 96 -0.46 7.12 13.10
N VAL A 97 -0.10 8.26 12.51
CA VAL A 97 0.85 9.22 13.09
C VAL A 97 0.08 10.09 14.09
N LYS A 98 0.65 10.27 15.29
CA LYS A 98 0.08 11.13 16.33
C LYS A 98 0.32 12.61 16.03
#